data_AF-A0A914L7E0-F1
#
_entry.id   AF-A0A914L7E0-F1
#
_cell.length_a   1.000
_cell.length_b   1.000
_cell.length_c   1.000
_cell.angle_alpha   90.00
_cell.angle_beta   90.00
_cell.angle_gamma   90.00
#
_symmetry.space_group_name_H-M   'P 1'
#
loop_
_entity.id
_entity.type
_entity.pdbx_description
1 polymer ?
#
loop_
_entity_poly.entity_id
_entity_poly.type
_entity_poly.pdbx_seq_one_letter_code
_entity_poly.pdbx_strand_id
1 'polypeptide(L)' 'MTTKTARIETSINREEDVFLYLWKAHNLVNSRLHGRETEDPKFPKYQFPPQLSLSGMSTGNK' A
#
# COMPACT_ATOMS: atom_id res chain seq x y z
N MET A 1 -12.65 4.53 -16.88
CA MET A 1 -11.53 4.42 -15.91
C MET A 1 -11.32 2.94 -15.61
N THR A 2 -10.13 2.41 -15.81
CA THR A 2 -9.86 0.97 -15.59
C THR A 2 -9.45 0.72 -14.15
N THR A 3 -10.28 -0.02 -13.41
CA THR A 3 -9.98 -0.42 -12.04
C THR A 3 -8.96 -1.54 -12.07
N LYS A 4 -7.68 -1.24 -11.81
CA LYS A 4 -6.60 -2.24 -11.75
C LYS A 4 -6.79 -3.15 -10.53
N THR A 5 -7.62 -4.19 -10.58
CA THR A 5 -7.87 -5.09 -9.43
C THR A 5 -6.66 -5.96 -9.12
N ALA A 6 -6.22 -5.98 -7.86
CA ALA A 6 -5.27 -6.99 -7.38
C ALA A 6 -6.02 -8.33 -7.34
N ARG A 7 -5.63 -9.28 -8.19
CA ARG A 7 -6.26 -10.61 -8.21
C ARG A 7 -5.65 -11.46 -7.09
N ILE A 8 -6.50 -11.90 -6.16
CA ILE A 8 -6.12 -12.75 -5.01
C ILE A 8 -5.51 -14.06 -5.48
N GLU A 9 -6.20 -14.70 -6.44
CA GLU A 9 -6.07 -16.12 -6.75
C GLU A 9 -4.70 -16.53 -7.32
N THR A 10 -3.90 -15.59 -7.82
CA THR A 10 -2.59 -15.88 -8.42
C THR A 10 -1.40 -15.63 -7.50
N SER A 11 -1.62 -15.20 -6.26
CA SER A 11 -0.55 -14.58 -5.44
C SER A 11 -0.36 -15.16 -4.03
N ILE A 12 -1.10 -16.21 -3.67
CA ILE A 12 -1.01 -16.85 -2.35
C ILE A 12 -0.51 -18.27 -2.54
N ASN A 13 0.77 -18.52 -2.21
CA ASN A 13 1.36 -19.86 -2.22
C ASN A 13 1.55 -20.39 -0.80
N ARG A 14 1.62 -19.50 0.19
CA ARG A 14 1.79 -19.80 1.62
C ARG A 14 0.86 -18.92 2.46
N GLU A 15 0.59 -19.33 3.69
CA GLU A 15 -0.29 -18.59 4.61
C GLU A 15 0.19 -17.14 4.84
N GLU A 16 1.51 -16.95 4.92
CA GLU A 16 2.08 -15.61 5.07
C GLU A 16 1.90 -14.67 3.87
N ASP A 17 1.67 -15.22 2.68
CA ASP A 17 1.45 -14.41 1.48
C ASP A 17 0.14 -13.63 1.57
N VAL A 18 -0.81 -14.10 2.39
CA VAL A 18 -2.07 -13.40 2.67
C VAL A 18 -1.80 -12.03 3.28
N PHE A 19 -0.84 -11.93 4.21
CA PHE A 19 -0.48 -10.65 4.82
C PHE A 19 0.07 -9.67 3.77
N LEU A 20 0.96 -10.15 2.90
CA LEU A 20 1.53 -9.35 1.81
C LEU A 20 0.47 -8.96 0.77
N TYR A 21 -0.46 -9.86 0.46
CA TYR A 21 -1.57 -9.58 -0.42
C TYR A 21 -2.46 -8.47 0.14
N LEU A 22 -2.89 -8.59 1.40
CA LEU A 22 -3.73 -7.57 2.06
C LEU A 22 -3.03 -6.22 2.12
N TRP A 23 -1.74 -6.22 2.45
CA TRP A 23 -0.91 -5.01 2.45
C TRP A 23 -0.86 -4.35 1.06
N LYS A 24 -0.60 -5.13 -0.01
CA LYS A 24 -0.57 -4.62 -1.40
C LYS A 24 -1.95 -4.08 -1.84
N ALA A 25 -3.01 -4.81 -1.52
CA ALA A 25 -4.38 -4.41 -1.86
C ALA A 25 -4.77 -3.10 -1.14
N HIS A 26 -4.42 -2.97 0.13
CA HIS A 26 -4.64 -1.76 0.91
C HIS A 26 -3.88 -0.56 0.31
N ASN A 27 -2.61 -0.75 -0.04
CA ASN A 27 -1.79 0.29 -0.67
C ASN A 27 -2.30 0.72 -2.05
N LEU A 28 -2.85 -0.22 -2.81
CA LEU A 28 -3.51 0.08 -4.08
C LEU A 28 -4.76 0.95 -3.90
N VAL A 29 -5.56 0.68 -2.87
CA VAL A 29 -6.72 1.52 -2.52
C VAL A 29 -6.27 2.89 -2.03
N ASN A 30 -5.23 2.97 -1.19
CA ASN A 30 -4.66 4.24 -0.75
C ASN A 30 -4.24 5.11 -1.95
N SER A 31 -3.56 4.54 -2.95
CA SER A 31 -3.19 5.27 -4.17
C SER A 31 -4.39 5.79 -4.97
N ARG A 32 -5.54 5.10 -4.94
CA ARG A 32 -6.74 5.52 -5.67
C ARG A 32 -7.56 6.58 -4.95
N LEU A 33 -7.51 6.57 -3.61
CA LEU A 33 -8.23 7.50 -2.76
C LEU A 33 -7.44 8.76 -2.43
N HIS A 34 -6.13 8.75 -2.65
CA HIS A 34 -5.26 9.91 -2.45
C HIS A 34 -5.78 11.13 -3.24
N GLY A 35 -5.99 12.24 -2.53
CA GLY A 35 -6.44 13.51 -3.11
C GLY A 35 -7.92 13.55 -3.51
N ARG A 36 -8.74 12.59 -3.08
CA ARG A 36 -10.20 12.63 -3.31
C ARG A 36 -10.92 13.42 -2.21
N GLU A 37 -12.08 13.98 -2.55
CA GLU A 37 -12.92 14.75 -1.61
C GLU A 37 -13.39 13.93 -0.40
N THR A 38 -13.46 12.61 -0.53
CA THR A 38 -13.82 11.68 0.55
C THR A 38 -12.65 11.34 1.48
N GLU A 39 -11.45 11.83 1.18
CA GLU A 39 -10.27 11.65 2.01
C GLU A 39 -10.34 12.55 3.25
N ASP A 40 -9.92 12.03 4.41
CA ASP A 40 -9.78 12.84 5.61
C ASP A 40 -8.55 13.76 5.48
N PRO A 41 -8.71 15.10 5.52
CA PRO A 41 -7.58 16.03 5.42
C PRO A 41 -6.52 15.85 6.53
N LYS A 42 -6.89 15.33 7.69
CA LYS A 42 -5.96 15.06 8.80
C LYS A 42 -5.13 13.80 8.57
N PHE A 43 -5.61 12.88 7.74
CA PHE A 43 -4.95 11.60 7.47
C PHE A 43 -4.92 11.29 5.98
N PRO A 44 -4.07 11.99 5.21
CA PRO A 44 -3.91 11.70 3.80
C PRO A 44 -3.40 10.28 3.58
N LYS A 45 -3.92 9.61 2.56
CA LYS A 45 -3.57 8.24 2.17
C LYS A 45 -2.23 8.25 1.48
N TYR A 46 -1.23 7.63 2.08
CA TYR A 46 0.08 7.40 1.47
C TYR A 46 0.31 5.90 1.23
N GLN A 47 1.35 5.59 0.45
CA GLN A 47 1.89 4.23 0.44
C GLN A 47 2.49 3.92 1.82
N PHE A 48 2.10 2.80 2.39
CA PHE A 48 2.59 2.31 3.66
C PHE A 48 3.69 1.25 3.45
N PRO A 49 4.79 1.28 4.22
CA PRO A 49 5.13 2.29 5.23
C PRO A 49 5.55 3.63 4.59
N PRO A 50 5.22 4.78 5.21
CA PRO A 50 5.66 6.07 4.71
C PRO A 50 7.18 6.19 4.84
N GLN A 51 7.83 6.87 3.88
CA GLN A 51 9.29 7.04 3.85
C GLN A 51 9.86 7.61 5.15
N LEU A 52 9.12 8.52 5.81
CA LEU A 52 9.50 9.07 7.11
C LEU A 52 9.58 8.00 8.22
N SER A 53 8.70 6.99 8.19
CA SER A 53 8.75 5.85 9.12
C SER A 53 9.91 4.90 8.82
N LEU A 54 10.48 4.95 7.61
CA LEU A 54 11.65 4.19 7.22
C LEU A 54 12.97 4.93 7.52
N SER A 55 12.94 6.09 8.18
CA SER A 55 14.15 6.82 8.60
C SER A 55 15.06 6.04 9.56
N GLY A 56 14.58 4.92 10.13
CA GLY A 56 15.41 3.95 10.88
C GLY A 56 16.03 2.85 10.02
N MET A 57 15.60 2.70 8.77
CA MET A 57 16.18 1.84 7.75
C MET A 57 16.85 2.72 6.68
N SER A 58 17.82 3.53 7.11
CA SER A 58 18.82 4.03 6.16
C SER A 58 19.53 2.80 5.60
N THR A 59 19.13 2.37 4.41
CA THR A 59 19.99 1.54 3.57
C THR A 59 21.20 2.40 3.25
N GLY A 60 22.24 2.26 4.06
CA GLY A 60 23.58 2.70 3.70
C GLY A 60 23.94 1.99 2.41
N ASN A 61 23.80 2.68 1.29
CA ASN A 61 24.43 2.33 0.03
C ASN A 61 24.61 3.58 -0.83
N LYS A 62 25.87 4.02 -0.82
CA LYS A 62 26.57 5.08 -1.54
C LYS A 62 26.54 6.47 -0.92
#